data_AF-A0A1J7CB35-F1
#
_entry.id   AF-A0A1J7CB35-F1
#
_cell.length_a   1.000
_cell.length_b   1.000
_cell.length_c   1.000
_cell.angle_alpha   90.00
_cell.angle_beta   90.00
_cell.angle_gamma   90.00
#
_symmetry.space_group_name_H-M   'P 1'
#
loop_
_entity.id
_entity.type
_entity.pdbx_description
1 polymer ?
#
loop_
_entity_poly.entity_id
_entity_poly.type
_entity_poly.pdbx_seq_one_letter_code
_entity_poly.pdbx_strand_id
1 'polypeptide(L)'
;MGPQASGYAWHRWAATARFAVRRSLYQPRPLPAGAFEAVIGAAVLDPDVSLNRMLLEPALAIAGTTRVQRTLLAKLAEGTDPERAGAANAWYWSHLPLPVEKFEAWPPAPEPNAGVRAQLHRQWQEQALHAFVATTDMRVRRCLLPGLALRPDAVPPHLRGVAEQVLRIARGHPDAYLRHQVEAQLRTG
;
A
#
# COMPACT_ATOMS: atom_id res chain seq x y z
N MET A 1 25.74 1.87 15.67
CA MET A 1 25.20 1.20 16.88
C MET A 1 23.98 2.00 17.34
N GLY A 2 22.77 1.52 17.04
CA GLY A 2 21.53 2.13 17.54
C GLY A 2 21.24 1.64 18.96
N PRO A 3 20.57 2.44 19.80
CA PRO A 3 20.25 2.04 21.16
C PRO A 3 19.29 0.85 21.11
N GLN A 4 19.60 -0.21 21.87
CA GLN A 4 18.66 -1.30 22.16
C GLN A 4 17.52 -0.77 23.03
N ALA A 5 16.65 0.04 22.44
CA ALA A 5 15.37 0.39 23.04
C ALA A 5 14.56 -0.91 23.17
N SER A 6 13.96 -1.15 24.34
CA SER A 6 12.95 -2.21 24.48
C SER A 6 11.92 -2.07 23.36
N GLY A 7 11.35 -3.18 22.87
CA GLY A 7 10.40 -3.14 21.74
C GLY A 7 9.32 -2.07 21.91
N TYR A 8 8.84 -1.88 23.14
CA TYR A 8 7.91 -0.81 23.50
C TYR A 8 8.47 0.61 23.31
N ALA A 9 9.69 0.88 23.75
CA ALA A 9 10.35 2.19 23.57
C ALA A 9 10.61 2.49 22.08
N TRP A 10 10.96 1.47 21.28
CA TRP A 10 11.08 1.59 19.83
C TRP A 10 9.74 1.93 19.17
N HIS A 11 8.67 1.21 19.49
CA HIS A 11 7.34 1.48 18.94
C HIS A 11 6.85 2.89 19.25
N ARG A 12 7.03 3.33 20.51
CA ARG A 12 6.68 4.69 20.93
C ARG A 12 7.47 5.74 20.15
N TRP A 13 8.79 5.57 20.06
CA TRP A 13 9.64 6.49 19.30
C TRP A 13 9.24 6.57 17.83
N ALA A 14 9.04 5.43 17.18
CA ALA A 14 8.66 5.37 15.77
C ALA A 14 7.29 6.04 15.52
N ALA A 15 6.31 5.82 16.41
CA ALA A 15 5.03 6.51 16.34
C ALA A 15 5.18 8.04 16.50
N THR A 16 5.99 8.49 17.46
CA THR A 16 6.30 9.92 17.65
C THR A 16 6.98 10.52 16.42
N ALA A 17 7.94 9.82 15.82
CA ALA A 17 8.65 10.28 14.63
C ALA A 17 7.70 10.43 13.43
N ARG A 18 6.83 9.45 13.16
CA ARG A 18 5.79 9.54 12.11
C ARG A 18 4.88 10.73 12.32
N PHE A 19 4.43 10.93 13.56
CA PHE A 19 3.56 12.05 13.90
C PHE A 19 4.25 13.40 13.69
N ALA A 20 5.53 13.52 14.08
CA ALA A 20 6.32 14.73 13.87
C ALA A 20 6.49 15.04 12.38
N VAL A 21 6.82 14.03 11.55
CA VAL A 21 6.92 14.18 10.09
C VAL A 21 5.58 14.63 9.51
N ARG A 22 4.49 13.91 9.80
CA ARG A 22 3.14 14.24 9.32
C ARG A 22 2.75 15.67 9.68
N ARG A 23 2.92 16.07 10.94
CA ARG A 23 2.57 17.41 11.43
C ARG A 23 3.42 18.50 10.79
N SER A 24 4.70 18.24 10.53
CA SER A 24 5.59 19.19 9.83
C SER A 24 5.19 19.44 8.37
N LEU A 25 4.27 18.63 7.84
CA LEU A 25 3.75 18.68 6.48
C LEU A 25 2.27 19.09 6.41
N TYR A 26 1.64 19.50 7.52
CA TYR A 26 0.28 20.06 7.48
C TYR A 26 0.21 21.42 6.79
N GLN A 27 1.30 22.18 6.84
CA GLN A 27 1.38 23.49 6.22
C GLN A 27 2.22 23.42 4.93
N PRO A 28 1.76 24.06 3.83
CA PRO A 28 2.54 24.17 2.61
C PRO A 28 3.81 24.95 2.89
N ARG A 29 4.90 24.47 2.32
CA ARG A 29 6.18 25.16 2.30
C ARG A 29 6.97 24.72 1.09
N PRO A 30 7.96 25.50 0.65
CA PRO A 30 8.95 25.01 -0.29
C PRO A 30 9.56 23.71 0.25
N LEU A 31 9.37 22.63 -0.49
CA LEU A 31 9.96 21.34 -0.18
C LEU A 31 11.21 21.13 -1.03
N PRO A 32 12.26 20.48 -0.50
CA PRO A 32 13.42 20.13 -1.29
C PRO A 32 13.04 19.19 -2.44
N ALA A 33 13.81 19.23 -3.53
CA ALA A 33 13.71 18.22 -4.57
C ALA A 33 13.85 16.82 -3.94
N GLY A 34 13.00 15.87 -4.34
CA GLY A 34 13.00 14.53 -3.75
C GLY A 34 12.13 14.37 -2.49
N ALA A 35 11.48 15.42 -1.99
CA ALA A 35 10.67 15.31 -0.77
C ALA A 35 9.51 14.32 -0.91
N PHE A 36 8.85 14.29 -2.07
CA PHE A 36 7.82 13.29 -2.36
C PHE A 36 8.39 11.88 -2.28
N GLU A 37 9.50 11.63 -2.97
CA GLU A 37 10.19 10.34 -3.06
C GLU A 37 10.64 9.86 -1.67
N ALA A 38 11.15 10.76 -0.84
CA ALA A 38 11.53 10.45 0.53
C ALA A 38 10.32 10.05 1.40
N VAL A 39 9.22 10.81 1.31
CA VAL A 39 8.01 10.54 2.11
C VAL A 39 7.31 9.25 1.67
N ILE A 40 7.12 9.04 0.36
CA ILE A 40 6.50 7.81 -0.15
C ILE A 40 7.40 6.59 0.07
N GLY A 41 8.72 6.74 -0.07
CA GLY A 41 9.69 5.69 0.25
C GLY A 41 9.64 5.28 1.71
N ALA A 42 9.56 6.26 2.63
CA ALA A 42 9.38 6.01 4.05
C ALA A 42 8.03 5.30 4.35
N ALA A 43 6.94 5.72 3.70
CA ALA A 43 5.62 5.08 3.86
C ALA A 43 5.62 3.62 3.37
N VAL A 44 6.34 3.32 2.27
CA VAL A 44 6.48 1.97 1.72
C VAL A 44 7.32 1.09 2.64
N LEU A 45 8.47 1.58 3.10
CA LEU A 45 9.38 0.78 3.92
C LEU A 45 8.97 0.69 5.39
N ASP A 46 7.89 1.37 5.77
CA ASP A 46 7.40 1.37 7.14
C ASP A 46 6.97 -0.04 7.59
N PRO A 47 7.52 -0.55 8.71
CA PRO A 47 7.14 -1.88 9.22
C PRO A 47 5.72 -1.91 9.81
N ASP A 48 5.14 -0.76 10.16
CA ASP A 48 3.82 -0.65 10.78
C ASP A 48 2.76 -0.32 9.74
N VAL A 49 2.02 -1.35 9.34
CA VAL A 49 0.96 -1.25 8.30
C VAL A 49 -0.22 -0.37 8.69
N SER A 50 -0.43 -0.14 9.99
CA SER A 50 -1.51 0.70 10.50
C SER A 50 -1.09 2.18 10.59
N LEU A 51 0.20 2.43 10.87
CA LEU A 51 0.73 3.78 11.02
C LEU A 51 1.42 4.33 9.76
N ASN A 52 1.69 3.51 8.74
CA ASN A 52 2.25 3.99 7.47
C ASN A 52 1.35 5.04 6.78
N ARG A 53 0.04 5.02 7.05
CA ARG A 53 -0.91 6.07 6.65
C ARG A 53 -0.46 7.46 7.09
N MET A 54 0.20 7.59 8.25
CA MET A 54 0.71 8.88 8.72
C MET A 54 1.75 9.49 7.79
N LEU A 55 2.46 8.67 7.02
CA LEU A 55 3.43 9.10 6.00
C LEU A 55 2.80 9.16 4.61
N LEU A 56 1.80 8.32 4.32
CA LEU A 56 1.10 8.33 3.04
C LEU A 56 0.23 9.58 2.84
N GLU A 57 -0.47 10.03 3.88
CA GLU A 57 -1.32 11.22 3.79
C GLU A 57 -0.55 12.47 3.34
N PRO A 58 0.63 12.80 3.92
CA PRO A 58 1.46 13.87 3.38
C PRO A 58 1.88 13.65 1.92
N ALA A 59 2.20 12.42 1.50
CA ALA A 59 2.54 12.13 0.10
C ALA A 59 1.37 12.44 -0.85
N LEU A 60 0.15 12.10 -0.46
CA LEU A 60 -1.07 12.43 -1.19
C LEU A 60 -1.31 13.95 -1.24
N ALA A 61 -1.09 14.66 -0.13
CA ALA A 61 -1.23 16.13 -0.10
C ALA A 61 -0.19 16.84 -1.00
N ILE A 62 1.05 16.34 -1.03
CA ILE A 62 2.14 16.92 -1.83
C ILE A 62 1.96 16.66 -3.33
N ALA A 63 1.56 15.44 -3.70
CA ALA A 63 1.70 14.93 -5.07
C ALA A 63 0.40 14.45 -5.72
N GLY A 64 -0.68 14.32 -4.94
CA GLY A 64 -1.96 13.79 -5.40
C GLY A 64 -2.00 12.29 -5.58
N THR A 65 -3.23 11.77 -5.64
CA THR A 65 -3.55 10.34 -5.74
C THR A 65 -2.88 9.68 -6.94
N THR A 66 -2.91 10.30 -8.13
CA THR A 66 -2.35 9.70 -9.35
C THR A 66 -0.84 9.44 -9.26
N ARG A 67 -0.05 10.41 -8.77
CA ARG A 67 1.41 10.25 -8.67
C ARG A 67 1.77 9.24 -7.58
N VAL A 68 1.08 9.26 -6.44
CA VAL A 68 1.23 8.25 -5.38
C VAL A 68 0.96 6.85 -5.93
N GLN A 69 -0.21 6.61 -6.53
CA GLN A 69 -0.58 5.28 -7.02
C GLN A 69 0.33 4.76 -8.13
N ARG A 70 0.78 5.61 -9.06
CA ARG A 70 1.78 5.22 -10.06
C ARG A 70 3.12 4.83 -9.44
N THR A 71 3.53 5.52 -8.38
CA THR A 71 4.76 5.18 -7.65
C THR A 71 4.63 3.83 -6.95
N LEU A 72 3.46 3.54 -6.35
CA LEU A 72 3.19 2.25 -5.72
C LEU A 72 3.15 1.11 -6.73
N LEU A 73 2.56 1.33 -7.92
CA LEU A 73 2.60 0.37 -9.04
C LEU A 73 4.05 0.06 -9.45
N ALA A 74 4.89 1.09 -9.61
CA ALA A 74 6.30 0.89 -9.92
C ALA A 74 7.03 0.08 -8.83
N LYS A 75 6.76 0.35 -7.55
CA LYS A 75 7.33 -0.42 -6.44
C LYS A 75 6.84 -1.86 -6.38
N LEU A 76 5.60 -2.13 -6.77
CA LEU A 76 5.10 -3.50 -6.88
C LEU A 76 5.81 -4.27 -8.01
N ALA A 77 6.01 -3.63 -9.16
CA ALA A 77 6.66 -4.25 -10.31
C ALA A 77 8.17 -4.48 -10.09
N GLU A 78 8.89 -3.44 -9.68
CA GLU A 78 10.36 -3.38 -9.74
C GLU A 78 11.02 -3.43 -8.36
N GLY A 79 10.26 -3.24 -7.28
CA GLY A 79 10.80 -3.17 -5.93
C GLY A 79 11.26 -4.51 -5.38
N THR A 80 12.07 -4.43 -4.32
CA THR A 80 12.42 -5.54 -3.44
C THR A 80 11.19 -6.08 -2.69
N ASP A 81 11.26 -7.28 -2.11
CA ASP A 81 10.13 -7.84 -1.35
C ASP A 81 9.62 -6.94 -0.21
N PRO A 82 10.47 -6.26 0.58
CA PRO A 82 10.00 -5.23 1.53
C PRO A 82 9.23 -4.09 0.87
N GLU A 83 9.70 -3.61 -0.30
CA GLU A 83 9.03 -2.54 -1.04
C GLU A 83 7.69 -3.00 -1.64
N ARG A 84 7.61 -4.24 -2.14
CA ARG A 84 6.37 -4.82 -2.66
C ARG A 84 5.33 -4.99 -1.58
N ALA A 85 5.72 -5.57 -0.44
CA ALA A 85 4.84 -5.71 0.72
C ALA A 85 4.39 -4.33 1.23
N GLY A 86 5.33 -3.39 1.33
CA GLY A 86 5.08 -2.00 1.68
C GLY A 86 4.10 -1.29 0.76
N ALA A 87 4.30 -1.43 -0.54
CA ALA A 87 3.45 -0.86 -1.57
C ALA A 87 2.02 -1.42 -1.48
N ALA A 88 1.87 -2.72 -1.20
CA ALA A 88 0.56 -3.33 -1.01
C ALA A 88 -0.20 -2.74 0.19
N ASN A 89 0.48 -2.53 1.32
CA ASN A 89 -0.13 -1.88 2.48
C ASN A 89 -0.48 -0.41 2.20
N ALA A 90 0.42 0.33 1.53
CA ALA A 90 0.19 1.72 1.17
C ALA A 90 -0.93 1.89 0.13
N TRP A 91 -1.09 0.92 -0.78
CA TRP A 91 -2.11 0.95 -1.82
C TRP A 91 -3.52 1.02 -1.23
N TYR A 92 -3.81 0.21 -0.21
CA TYR A 92 -5.09 0.25 0.50
C TYR A 92 -5.44 1.67 0.98
N TRP A 93 -4.50 2.32 1.68
CA TRP A 93 -4.69 3.66 2.21
C TRP A 93 -4.77 4.74 1.13
N SER A 94 -4.16 4.52 -0.04
CA SER A 94 -4.16 5.50 -1.15
C SER A 94 -5.54 5.74 -1.78
N HIS A 95 -6.53 4.90 -1.47
CA HIS A 95 -7.92 5.04 -1.96
C HIS A 95 -8.79 5.82 -0.99
N LEU A 96 -8.34 6.02 0.24
CA LEU A 96 -9.14 6.73 1.23
C LEU A 96 -9.00 8.24 1.04
N PRO A 97 -10.09 9.00 1.21
CA PRO A 97 -10.02 10.46 1.19
C PRO A 97 -9.00 10.97 2.20
N LEU A 98 -8.25 12.00 1.78
CA LEU A 98 -7.45 12.77 2.73
C LEU A 98 -8.37 13.43 3.76
N PRO A 99 -7.98 13.47 5.05
CA PRO A 99 -8.67 14.28 6.04
C PRO A 99 -8.42 15.75 5.68
N VAL A 100 -9.39 16.37 5.02
CA VAL A 100 -9.27 17.70 4.42
C VAL A 100 -8.81 18.69 5.47
N GLU A 101 -9.37 18.62 6.68
CA GLU A 101 -9.13 19.55 7.80
C GLU A 101 -7.64 19.66 8.19
N LYS A 102 -6.87 18.59 7.99
CA LYS A 102 -5.44 18.54 8.35
C LYS A 102 -4.53 19.13 7.28
N PHE A 103 -5.02 19.20 6.04
CA PHE A 103 -4.26 19.63 4.88
C PHE A 103 -4.97 20.77 4.13
N GLU A 104 -5.93 21.48 4.75
CA GLU A 104 -6.69 22.60 4.15
C GLU A 104 -5.80 23.68 3.54
N ALA A 105 -4.62 23.91 4.14
CA ALA A 105 -3.68 24.90 3.66
C ALA A 105 -2.99 24.47 2.34
N TRP A 106 -2.93 23.17 2.04
CA TRP A 106 -2.40 22.68 0.76
C TRP A 106 -3.35 22.97 -0.38
N PRO A 107 -2.84 23.42 -1.54
CA PRO A 107 -3.63 23.43 -2.75
C PRO A 107 -4.20 22.03 -2.99
N PRO A 108 -5.50 21.90 -3.32
CA PRO A 108 -6.08 20.60 -3.60
C PRO A 108 -5.32 19.97 -4.77
N ALA A 109 -4.70 18.82 -4.51
CA ALA A 109 -4.07 18.06 -5.57
C ALA A 109 -5.16 17.59 -6.54
N PRO A 110 -4.91 17.59 -7.87
CA PRO A 110 -5.88 17.08 -8.83
C PRO A 110 -6.22 15.63 -8.53
N GLU A 111 -7.47 15.38 -8.14
CA GLU A 111 -7.96 14.01 -7.99
C GLU A 111 -8.18 13.38 -9.37
N PRO A 112 -7.76 12.12 -9.59
CA PRO A 112 -8.03 11.43 -10.84
C PRO A 112 -9.53 11.39 -11.12
N ASN A 113 -9.93 11.49 -12.38
CA ASN A 113 -11.31 11.20 -12.75
C ASN A 113 -11.63 9.70 -12.59
N ALA A 114 -12.91 9.32 -12.69
CA ALA A 114 -13.33 7.93 -12.53
C ALA A 114 -12.64 6.95 -13.51
N GLY A 115 -12.39 7.38 -14.74
CA GLY A 115 -11.70 6.56 -15.75
C GLY A 115 -10.24 6.27 -15.38
N VAL A 116 -9.51 7.30 -14.92
CA VAL A 116 -8.12 7.15 -14.46
C VAL A 116 -8.06 6.27 -13.20
N ARG A 117 -8.97 6.47 -12.24
CA ARG A 117 -9.07 5.59 -11.05
C ARG A 117 -9.29 4.14 -11.44
N ALA A 118 -10.25 3.87 -12.33
CA ALA A 118 -10.54 2.52 -12.79
C ALA A 118 -9.35 1.90 -13.53
N GLN A 119 -8.60 2.68 -14.32
CA GLN A 119 -7.39 2.20 -14.99
C GLN A 119 -6.29 1.83 -14.00
N LEU A 120 -5.98 2.71 -13.04
CA LEU A 120 -4.95 2.46 -12.01
C LEU A 120 -5.31 1.23 -11.18
N HIS A 121 -6.59 1.08 -10.82
CA HIS A 121 -7.07 -0.10 -10.09
C HIS A 121 -6.92 -1.39 -10.90
N ARG A 122 -7.27 -1.39 -12.20
CA ARG A 122 -7.08 -2.57 -13.06
C ARG A 122 -5.60 -2.95 -13.19
N GLN A 123 -4.74 -1.97 -13.44
CA GLN A 123 -3.29 -2.18 -13.52
C GLN A 123 -2.75 -2.79 -12.22
N TRP A 124 -3.22 -2.29 -11.07
CA TRP A 124 -2.83 -2.84 -9.78
C TRP A 124 -3.29 -4.28 -9.60
N GLN A 125 -4.56 -4.60 -9.88
CA GLN A 125 -5.09 -5.96 -9.73
C GLN A 125 -4.31 -6.96 -10.57
N GLU A 126 -4.04 -6.61 -11.84
CA GLU A 126 -3.25 -7.45 -12.74
C GLU A 126 -1.82 -7.68 -12.19
N GLN A 127 -1.10 -6.61 -11.87
CA GLN A 127 0.26 -6.72 -11.35
C GLN A 127 0.31 -7.46 -10.00
N ALA A 128 -0.65 -7.22 -9.11
CA ALA A 128 -0.70 -7.83 -7.78
C ALA A 128 -0.97 -9.34 -7.85
N LEU A 129 -1.87 -9.78 -8.76
CA LEU A 129 -2.10 -11.20 -9.02
C LEU A 129 -0.83 -11.89 -9.50
N HIS A 130 -0.16 -11.31 -10.50
CA HIS A 130 1.09 -11.86 -11.03
C HIS A 130 2.21 -11.85 -9.98
N ALA A 131 2.37 -10.77 -9.22
CA ALA A 131 3.36 -10.66 -8.16
C ALA A 131 3.14 -11.70 -7.05
N PHE A 132 1.89 -11.96 -6.66
CA PHE A 132 1.56 -12.98 -5.66
C PHE A 132 1.99 -14.38 -6.09
N VAL A 133 1.74 -14.74 -7.35
CA VAL A 133 2.12 -16.04 -7.90
C VAL A 133 3.64 -16.16 -8.02
N ALA A 134 4.31 -15.10 -8.47
CA ALA A 134 5.74 -15.11 -8.74
C ALA A 134 6.62 -15.11 -7.47
N THR A 135 6.15 -14.54 -6.36
CA THR A 135 6.92 -14.45 -5.12
C THR A 135 6.74 -15.67 -4.22
N THR A 136 7.80 -16.06 -3.50
CA THR A 136 7.75 -16.99 -2.37
C THR A 136 7.81 -16.27 -1.02
N ASP A 137 7.99 -14.95 -1.01
CA ASP A 137 8.07 -14.17 0.22
C ASP A 137 6.71 -14.14 0.93
N MET A 138 6.71 -14.61 2.17
CA MET A 138 5.50 -14.73 2.98
C MET A 138 4.89 -13.36 3.29
N ARG A 139 5.70 -12.33 3.53
CA ARG A 139 5.20 -10.99 3.88
C ARG A 139 4.53 -10.35 2.67
N VAL A 140 5.12 -10.46 1.48
CA VAL A 140 4.51 -9.99 0.23
C VAL A 140 3.16 -10.66 0.01
N ARG A 141 3.09 -12.00 0.14
CA ARG A 141 1.81 -12.73 0.00
C ARG A 141 0.76 -12.27 1.00
N ARG A 142 1.12 -12.10 2.27
CA ARG A 142 0.21 -11.62 3.33
C ARG A 142 -0.33 -10.22 3.05
N CYS A 143 0.51 -9.33 2.53
CA CYS A 143 0.12 -7.95 2.25
C CYS A 143 -0.72 -7.82 0.97
N LEU A 144 -0.45 -8.63 -0.07
CA LEU A 144 -1.20 -8.58 -1.32
C LEU A 144 -2.59 -9.23 -1.20
N LEU A 145 -2.67 -10.42 -0.58
CA LEU A 145 -3.88 -11.24 -0.60
C LEU A 145 -5.17 -10.49 -0.23
N PRO A 146 -5.24 -9.68 0.84
CA PRO A 146 -6.45 -8.97 1.23
C PRO A 146 -7.01 -8.01 0.17
N GLY A 147 -6.16 -7.49 -0.71
CA GLY A 147 -6.54 -6.54 -1.74
C GLY A 147 -6.83 -7.15 -3.12
N LEU A 148 -6.65 -8.46 -3.30
CA LEU A 148 -6.89 -9.14 -4.58
C LEU A 148 -8.38 -9.40 -4.81
N ALA A 149 -8.86 -9.06 -6.00
CA ALA A 149 -10.16 -9.52 -6.47
C ALA A 149 -10.03 -10.99 -6.89
N LEU A 150 -10.50 -11.92 -6.04
CA LEU A 150 -10.41 -13.37 -6.29
C LEU A 150 -11.75 -14.03 -6.61
N ARG A 151 -12.85 -13.27 -6.58
CA ARG A 151 -14.16 -13.81 -6.91
C ARG A 151 -14.30 -14.03 -8.42
N PRO A 152 -14.93 -15.13 -8.88
CA PRO A 152 -15.06 -15.43 -10.31
C PRO A 152 -15.75 -14.35 -11.14
N ASP A 153 -16.69 -13.61 -10.54
CA ASP A 153 -17.45 -12.52 -11.17
C ASP A 153 -16.67 -11.20 -11.23
N ALA A 154 -15.72 -10.99 -10.32
CA ALA A 154 -14.88 -9.79 -10.28
C ALA A 154 -13.60 -9.92 -11.11
N VAL A 155 -13.15 -11.15 -11.42
CA VAL A 155 -11.90 -11.40 -12.15
C VAL A 155 -12.11 -11.32 -13.67
N PRO A 156 -11.38 -10.43 -14.40
CA PRO A 156 -11.41 -10.39 -15.85
C PRO A 156 -11.06 -11.75 -16.48
N PRO A 157 -11.67 -12.14 -17.62
CA PRO A 157 -11.46 -13.47 -18.21
C PRO A 157 -9.99 -13.87 -18.41
N HIS A 158 -9.14 -12.94 -18.85
CA HIS A 158 -7.72 -13.19 -19.08
C HIS A 158 -6.90 -13.39 -17.79
N LEU A 159 -7.42 -13.01 -16.63
CA LEU A 159 -6.75 -13.17 -15.32
C LEU A 159 -7.27 -14.36 -14.52
N ARG A 160 -8.33 -15.05 -14.97
CA ARG A 160 -8.96 -16.17 -14.22
C ARG A 160 -7.97 -17.28 -13.91
N GLY A 161 -7.13 -17.67 -14.88
CA GLY A 161 -6.10 -18.69 -14.66
C GLY A 161 -5.08 -18.27 -13.59
N VAL A 162 -4.71 -16.99 -13.53
CA VAL A 162 -3.79 -16.46 -12.50
C VAL A 162 -4.48 -16.43 -11.14
N ALA A 163 -5.74 -16.00 -11.08
CA ALA A 163 -6.54 -16.01 -9.84
C ALA A 163 -6.70 -17.43 -9.28
N GLU A 164 -6.95 -18.44 -10.12
CA GLU A 164 -6.99 -19.85 -9.71
C GLU A 164 -5.65 -20.33 -9.14
N GLN A 165 -4.52 -19.87 -9.69
CA GLN A 165 -3.20 -20.16 -9.13
C GLN A 165 -3.02 -19.51 -7.76
N VAL A 166 -3.44 -18.26 -7.58
CA VAL A 166 -3.45 -17.58 -6.26
C VAL A 166 -4.27 -18.39 -5.25
N LEU A 167 -5.49 -18.80 -5.60
CA LEU A 167 -6.36 -19.60 -4.74
C LEU A 167 -5.68 -20.93 -4.32
N ARG A 168 -5.06 -21.62 -5.28
CA ARG A 168 -4.35 -22.88 -5.02
C ARG A 168 -3.16 -22.68 -4.07
N ILE A 169 -2.36 -21.65 -4.31
CA ILE A 169 -1.20 -21.30 -3.46
C ILE A 169 -1.68 -20.94 -2.06
N ALA A 170 -2.69 -20.08 -1.91
CA ALA A 170 -3.17 -19.62 -0.62
C ALA A 170 -3.76 -20.77 0.22
N ARG A 171 -4.60 -21.63 -0.37
CA ARG A 171 -5.21 -22.80 0.30
C ARG A 171 -4.19 -23.86 0.71
N GLY A 172 -3.18 -24.10 -0.13
CA GLY A 172 -2.12 -25.07 0.13
C GLY A 172 -0.97 -24.53 0.99
N HIS A 173 -0.95 -23.24 1.32
CA HIS A 173 0.18 -22.64 2.04
C HIS A 173 0.25 -23.16 3.48
N PRO A 174 1.45 -23.38 4.07
CA PRO A 174 1.60 -23.71 5.49
C PRO A 174 1.13 -22.60 6.44
N ASP A 175 0.97 -21.38 5.93
CA ASP A 175 0.54 -20.21 6.69
C ASP A 175 -0.99 -20.20 6.91
N ALA A 176 -1.41 -20.31 8.16
CA ALA A 176 -2.82 -20.30 8.54
C ALA A 176 -3.54 -19.00 8.19
N TYR A 177 -2.84 -17.85 8.22
CA TYR A 177 -3.42 -16.56 7.84
C TYR A 177 -3.83 -16.54 6.38
N LEU A 178 -2.95 -17.01 5.47
CA LEU A 178 -3.27 -17.03 4.04
C LEU A 178 -4.46 -17.95 3.73
N ARG A 179 -4.48 -19.14 4.34
CA ARG A 179 -5.60 -20.09 4.21
C ARG A 179 -6.91 -19.49 4.72
N HIS A 180 -6.87 -18.83 5.88
CA HIS A 180 -8.06 -18.22 6.45
C HIS A 180 -8.56 -17.03 5.62
N GLN A 181 -7.65 -16.14 5.22
CA GLN A 181 -7.95 -14.90 4.49
C GLN A 181 -8.62 -15.19 3.14
N VAL A 182 -8.15 -16.18 2.39
CA VAL A 182 -8.75 -16.52 1.10
C VAL A 182 -10.18 -17.05 1.26
N GLU A 183 -10.45 -17.88 2.27
CA GLU A 183 -11.81 -18.37 2.55
C GLU A 183 -12.72 -17.29 3.12
N ALA A 184 -12.17 -16.29 3.82
CA ALA A 184 -12.94 -15.12 4.23
C ALA A 184 -13.40 -14.33 2.99
N GLN A 185 -12.49 -14.00 2.08
CA GLN A 185 -12.80 -13.21 0.87
C GLN A 185 -13.85 -13.86 -0.04
N LEU A 186 -13.88 -15.19 -0.11
CA LEU A 186 -14.86 -15.92 -0.93
C LEU A 186 -16.25 -16.03 -0.27
N ARG A 187 -16.36 -15.82 1.05
CA ARG A 187 -17.62 -15.92 1.81
C ARG A 187 -18.36 -14.59 1.95
N THR A 188 -17.66 -13.46 2.06
CA THR A 188 -18.28 -12.14 2.32
C THR A 188 -18.82 -11.46 1.05
N GLY A 189 -19.44 -12.22 0.15
CA GLY A 189 -19.73 -11.79 -1.21
C GLY A 189 -21.17 -11.85 -1.65
#